data_AF-A0AA41VEQ1-F1
#
_entry.id   AF-A0AA41VEQ1-F1
#
_cell.length_a   1.000
_cell.length_b   1.000
_cell.length_c   1.000
_cell.angle_alpha   90.00
_cell.angle_beta   90.00
_cell.angle_gamma   90.00
#
_symmetry.space_group_name_H-M   'P 1'
#
loop_
_entity.id
_entity.type
_entity.pdbx_description
1 polymer ?
#
loop_
_entity_poly.entity_id
_entity_poly.type
_entity_poly.pdbx_seq_one_letter_code
_entity_poly.pdbx_strand_id
1 'polypeptide(L)'
;LQRRNDPREVDNEALAFKPVLGSMLARVYHNPHNKEANQSQLEKILQFWDTKEVYDPDTIYALKNEMHGGPPATSLSRPPEEFSAANGYPASTP
;
A
#
# COMPACT_ATOMS: atom_id res chain seq x y z
N LEU A 1 15.02 11.82 -20.65
CA LEU A 1 14.31 10.60 -20.20
C LEU A 1 15.37 9.58 -19.78
N GLN A 2 15.75 9.58 -18.50
CA GLN A 2 16.70 8.61 -17.95
C GLN A 2 16.06 7.23 -17.99
N ARG A 3 16.62 6.33 -18.81
CA ARG A 3 16.30 4.91 -18.80
C ARG A 3 16.95 4.30 -17.56
N ARG A 4 16.21 3.43 -16.88
CA ARG A 4 16.70 2.60 -15.77
C ARG A 4 17.90 1.77 -16.24
N ASN A 5 18.95 1.68 -15.43
CA ASN A 5 20.19 0.97 -15.76
C ASN A 5 20.05 -0.56 -15.62
N ASP A 6 19.09 -1.07 -14.85
CA ASP A 6 18.65 -2.47 -14.90
C ASP A 6 17.11 -2.52 -14.75
N PRO A 7 16.37 -3.16 -15.67
CA PRO A 7 14.92 -3.32 -15.56
C PRO A 7 14.47 -4.27 -14.44
N ARG A 8 15.40 -4.99 -13.78
CA ARG A 8 15.10 -6.00 -12.75
C ARG A 8 15.34 -5.52 -11.31
N GLU A 9 15.88 -4.32 -11.13
CA GLU A 9 15.92 -3.71 -9.81
C GLU A 9 14.54 -3.12 -9.49
N VAL A 10 13.84 -3.78 -8.56
CA VAL A 10 12.61 -3.23 -7.95
C VAL A 10 13.00 -1.94 -7.23
N ASP A 11 12.35 -0.82 -7.57
CA ASP A 11 12.67 0.47 -6.98
C ASP A 11 12.53 0.43 -5.44
N ASN A 12 13.33 1.21 -4.72
CA ASN A 12 13.30 1.26 -3.25
C ASN A 12 11.90 1.60 -2.71
N GLU A 13 11.15 2.43 -3.42
CA GLU A 13 9.77 2.77 -3.10
C GLU A 13 8.87 1.54 -3.17
N ALA A 14 8.98 0.74 -4.24
CA ALA A 14 8.18 -0.47 -4.42
C ALA A 14 8.45 -1.49 -3.30
N LEU A 15 9.70 -1.60 -2.84
CA LEU A 15 10.07 -2.41 -1.67
C LEU A 15 9.48 -1.84 -0.36
N ALA A 16 9.49 -0.52 -0.18
CA ALA A 16 8.96 0.13 1.02
C ALA A 16 7.43 -0.01 1.14
N PHE A 17 6.71 0.00 0.01
CA PHE A 17 5.26 -0.12 0.01
C PHE A 17 4.74 -1.56 0.00
N LYS A 18 5.55 -2.55 -0.41
CA LYS A 18 5.18 -3.97 -0.43
C LYS A 18 4.37 -4.43 0.79
N PRO A 19 4.77 -4.12 2.06
CA PRO A 19 4.06 -4.60 3.25
C PRO A 19 2.65 -4.05 3.45
N VAL A 20 2.34 -2.88 2.88
CA VAL A 20 1.06 -2.18 3.10
C VAL A 20 0.17 -2.15 1.86
N LEU A 21 0.74 -2.40 0.69
CA LEU A 21 0.10 -2.19 -0.60
C LEU A 21 -1.15 -3.07 -0.78
N GLY A 22 -1.10 -4.35 -0.42
CA GLY A 22 -2.25 -5.25 -0.50
C GLY A 22 -3.47 -4.73 0.28
N SER A 23 -3.25 -4.29 1.52
CA SER A 23 -4.31 -3.69 2.35
C SER A 23 -4.88 -2.40 1.78
N MET A 24 -4.04 -1.57 1.14
CA MET A 24 -4.45 -0.32 0.49
C MET A 24 -5.30 -0.61 -0.74
N LEU A 25 -4.90 -1.57 -1.58
CA LEU A 25 -5.66 -2.01 -2.74
C LEU A 25 -7.03 -2.57 -2.32
N ALA A 26 -7.07 -3.42 -1.30
CA ALA A 26 -8.32 -3.96 -0.77
C ALA A 26 -9.26 -2.85 -0.27
N ARG A 27 -8.75 -1.87 0.47
CA ARG A 27 -9.57 -0.75 0.96
C ARG A 27 -10.18 0.06 -0.18
N VAL A 28 -9.43 0.31 -1.26
CA VAL A 28 -9.95 1.06 -2.42
C VAL A 28 -10.90 0.21 -3.26
N TYR A 29 -10.59 -1.07 -3.45
CA TYR A 29 -11.40 -2.04 -4.22
C TYR A 29 -12.79 -2.26 -3.60
N HIS A 30 -12.85 -2.28 -2.26
CA HIS A 30 -14.08 -2.49 -1.50
C HIS A 30 -14.79 -1.18 -1.11
N ASN A 31 -14.29 -0.02 -1.54
CA ASN A 31 -14.95 1.25 -1.27
C ASN A 31 -16.28 1.32 -2.04
N PRO A 32 -17.44 1.48 -1.36
CA PRO A 32 -18.74 1.54 -2.02
C PRO A 32 -18.88 2.77 -2.94
N HIS A 33 -18.14 3.84 -2.67
CA HIS A 33 -18.11 5.00 -3.55
C HIS A 33 -17.22 4.72 -4.76
N ASN A 34 -17.80 4.83 -5.96
CA ASN A 34 -17.10 4.60 -7.23
C ASN A 34 -16.55 3.18 -7.41
N LYS A 35 -17.20 2.18 -6.79
CA LYS A 35 -16.75 0.79 -6.72
C LYS A 35 -16.33 0.22 -8.07
N GLU A 36 -17.22 0.22 -9.06
CA GLU A 36 -16.98 -0.42 -10.37
C GLU A 36 -15.78 0.16 -11.11
N ALA A 37 -15.64 1.50 -11.08
CA ALA A 37 -14.51 2.17 -11.69
C ALA A 37 -13.20 1.89 -10.94
N ASN A 38 -13.22 1.93 -9.60
CA ASN A 38 -12.07 1.61 -8.77
C ASN A 38 -11.62 0.16 -9.01
N GLN A 39 -12.54 -0.80 -8.99
CA GLN A 39 -12.25 -2.21 -9.26
C GLN A 39 -11.59 -2.39 -10.63
N SER A 40 -12.19 -1.79 -11.67
CA SER A 40 -11.66 -1.86 -13.04
C SER A 40 -10.28 -1.20 -13.18
N GLN A 41 -10.03 -0.10 -12.46
CA GLN A 41 -8.74 0.59 -12.49
C GLN A 41 -7.65 -0.19 -11.75
N LEU A 42 -7.96 -0.76 -10.58
CA LEU A 42 -7.00 -1.53 -9.79
C LEU A 42 -6.57 -2.82 -10.51
N GLU A 43 -7.51 -3.52 -11.16
CA GLU A 43 -7.17 -4.67 -12.02
C GLU A 43 -6.21 -4.29 -13.15
N LYS A 44 -6.46 -3.15 -13.81
CA LYS A 44 -5.56 -2.65 -14.86
C LYS A 44 -4.18 -2.28 -14.34
N ILE A 45 -4.08 -1.72 -13.13
CA ILE A 45 -2.80 -1.38 -12.50
C ILE A 45 -2.01 -2.66 -12.19
N LEU A 46 -2.64 -3.67 -11.56
CA LEU A 46 -1.98 -4.92 -11.25
C LEU A 46 -1.54 -5.65 -12.53
N GLN A 47 -2.38 -5.67 -13.57
CA GLN A 47 -2.00 -6.21 -14.86
C GLN A 47 -0.81 -5.46 -15.46
N PHE A 48 -0.78 -4.12 -15.35
CA PHE A 48 0.34 -3.33 -15.85
C PHE A 48 1.64 -3.66 -15.11
N TRP A 49 1.60 -3.75 -13.78
CA TRP A 49 2.78 -4.11 -12.97
C TRP A 49 3.31 -5.50 -13.28
N ASP A 50 2.42 -6.47 -13.56
CA ASP A 50 2.78 -7.80 -14.06
C ASP A 50 3.52 -7.71 -15.41
N THR A 51 2.96 -6.99 -16.40
CA THR A 51 3.62 -6.82 -17.72
C THR A 51 4.92 -6.03 -17.70
N LYS A 52 5.16 -5.27 -16.62
CA LYS A 52 6.36 -4.45 -16.43
C LYS A 52 7.36 -5.07 -15.47
N GLU A 53 7.06 -6.26 -14.96
CA GLU A 53 7.89 -6.98 -14.00
C GLU A 53 8.26 -6.09 -12.80
N VAL A 54 7.35 -5.20 -12.39
CA VAL A 54 7.55 -4.31 -11.22
C VAL A 54 7.67 -5.13 -9.94
N TYR A 55 6.92 -6.22 -9.89
CA TYR A 55 6.98 -7.22 -8.84
C TYR A 55 7.09 -8.62 -9.46
N ASP A 56 7.60 -9.56 -8.69
CA ASP A 56 7.59 -10.98 -9.02
C ASP A 56 6.15 -11.53 -9.14
N PRO A 57 5.92 -12.60 -9.93
CA PRO A 57 4.58 -13.16 -10.14
C PRO A 57 3.88 -13.57 -8.84
N ASP A 58 4.63 -14.07 -7.84
CA ASP A 58 4.08 -14.46 -6.55
C ASP A 58 3.54 -13.25 -5.78
N THR A 59 4.27 -12.13 -5.79
CA THR A 59 3.81 -10.86 -5.21
C THR A 59 2.57 -10.34 -5.94
N ILE A 60 2.54 -10.35 -7.28
CA ILE A 60 1.36 -9.93 -8.04
C ILE A 60 0.14 -10.78 -7.68
N TYR A 61 0.32 -12.10 -7.59
CA TYR A 61 -0.73 -13.03 -7.20
C TYR A 61 -1.24 -12.75 -5.78
N ALA A 62 -0.34 -12.53 -4.82
CA ALA A 62 -0.68 -12.19 -3.44
C ALA A 62 -1.49 -10.87 -3.37
N LEU A 63 -1.02 -9.81 -4.04
CA LEU A 63 -1.70 -8.52 -4.09
C LEU A 63 -3.10 -8.65 -4.68
N LYS A 64 -3.27 -9.45 -5.74
CA LYS A 64 -4.59 -9.70 -6.33
C LYS A 64 -5.49 -10.43 -5.35
N ASN A 65 -4.98 -11.43 -4.64
CA ASN A 65 -5.76 -12.20 -3.68
C ASN A 65 -6.18 -11.35 -2.47
N GLU A 66 -5.28 -10.53 -1.93
CA GLU A 66 -5.58 -9.57 -0.85
C GLU A 66 -6.60 -8.52 -1.27
N MET A 67 -6.45 -7.97 -2.48
CA MET A 67 -7.39 -6.99 -3.04
C MET A 67 -8.82 -7.52 -3.10
N HIS A 68 -9.01 -8.80 -3.49
CA HIS A 68 -10.33 -9.45 -3.58
C HIS A 68 -10.84 -9.97 -2.23
N GLY A 69 -9.92 -10.39 -1.35
CA GLY A 69 -10.23 -10.95 -0.04
C GLY A 69 -10.78 -9.92 0.95
N GLY A 70 -10.63 -8.64 0.64
CA GLY A 70 -11.06 -7.54 1.49
C GLY A 70 -10.05 -7.19 2.57
N PRO A 71 -10.13 -5.97 3.15
CA PRO A 71 -9.21 -5.55 4.18
C PRO A 71 -9.28 -6.49 5.39
N PRO A 72 -8.14 -6.90 5.98
CA PRO A 72 -8.14 -7.69 7.21
C PRO A 72 -8.94 -6.96 8.28
N ALA A 73 -9.80 -7.68 9.01
CA ALA A 73 -10.64 -7.11 10.07
C ALA A 73 -9.86 -6.37 11.18
N THR A 74 -8.53 -6.47 11.20
CA THR A 74 -7.63 -5.91 12.22
C THR A 74 -6.58 -4.93 11.70
N SER A 75 -6.50 -4.67 10.39
CA SER A 75 -5.43 -3.83 9.84
C SER A 75 -5.84 -2.36 9.75
N LEU A 76 -5.25 -1.55 10.64
CA LEU A 76 -5.29 -0.08 10.73
C LEU A 76 -6.42 0.55 11.56
N SER A 77 -6.74 -0.02 12.74
CA SER A 77 -7.43 0.73 13.81
C SER A 77 -6.48 1.24 14.91
N ARG A 78 -5.16 1.10 14.74
CA ARG A 78 -4.19 1.74 15.63
C ARG A 78 -3.68 3.02 14.99
N PRO A 79 -4.09 4.22 15.46
CA PRO A 79 -3.30 5.41 15.18
C PRO A 79 -1.89 5.15 15.74
N PRO A 80 -0.81 5.55 15.04
CA PRO A 80 0.53 5.43 15.61
C PRO A 80 0.58 6.30 16.88
N GLU A 81 0.52 5.66 18.05
CA GLU A 81 0.75 6.28 19.37
C GLU A 81 2.23 6.72 19.54
N GLU A 82 2.97 6.95 18.46
CA GLU A 82 4.38 7.36 18.49
C GLU A 82 4.60 8.84 18.12
N PHE A 83 3.55 9.64 17.98
CA PHE A 83 3.67 11.12 17.88
C PHE A 83 3.09 11.88 19.08
N SER A 84 2.72 11.16 20.15
CA SER A 84 2.24 11.77 21.41
C SER A 84 3.24 11.59 22.54
N ALA A 85 4.52 11.86 22.30
CA ALA A 85 5.52 11.85 23.35
C ALA A 85 6.64 12.87 23.10
N ALA A 86 6.34 14.17 23.26
CA ALA A 86 7.28 15.17 23.77
C ALA A 86 6.65 16.57 23.79
N ASN A 87 5.87 16.88 24.83
CA ASN A 87 5.89 18.25 25.39
C ASN A 87 5.58 18.21 26.89
N GLY A 88 6.38 17.44 27.64
CA GLY A 88 6.48 17.64 29.07
C GLY A 88 7.49 18.75 29.35
N TYR A 89 7.02 19.99 29.52
CA TYR A 89 7.79 21.01 30.21
C TYR A 89 7.25 21.13 31.64
N PRO A 90 8.12 21.03 32.67
CA PRO A 90 7.71 21.02 34.06
C PRO A 90 7.30 22.42 34.54
N ALA A 91 6.35 22.42 35.48
CA ALA A 91 5.85 23.60 36.17
C ALA A 91 6.99 24.34 36.89
N SER A 92 7.05 25.66 36.70
CA SER A 92 7.73 26.59 37.61
C SER A 92 6.68 27.52 38.19
N THR A 93 6.39 27.33 39.47
CA THR A 93 5.60 28.22 40.33
C THR A 93 6.46 29.40 40.80
N PRO A 94 5.92 30.63 40.90
CA PRO A 94 6.50 31.67 41.74
C PRO A 94 6.26 31.40 43.24
#